data_AF-A0A7X7ZG94-F1
#
_entry.id   AF-A0A7X7ZG94-F1
#
_cell.length_a   1.000
_cell.length_b   1.000
_cell.length_c   1.000
_cell.angle_alpha   90.00
_cell.angle_beta   90.00
_cell.angle_gamma   90.00
#
_symmetry.space_group_name_H-M   'P 1'
#
loop_
_entity.id
_entity.type
_entity.pdbx_description
1 polymer ?
#
loop_
_entity_poly.entity_id
_entity_poly.type
_entity_poly.pdbx_seq_one_letter_code
_entity_poly.pdbx_strand_id
1 'polypeptide(L)' 'MLHPAHVETDCRAIDATDLVVGEQMWNSADFATSSGIMRVGGNEDGPFARDRQQTTAAYRLRACWAGGPITKRG' A
#
# COMPACT_ATOMS: atom_id res chain seq x y z
N MET A 1 -9.44 2.56 6.26
CA MET A 1 -8.49 1.45 6.48
C MET A 1 -8.18 0.72 5.18
N LEU A 2 -6.91 0.73 4.79
CA LEU A 2 -6.42 -0.01 3.62
C LEU A 2 -6.52 -1.52 3.80
N HIS A 3 -7.13 -2.20 2.82
CA HIS A 3 -7.28 -3.65 2.81
C HIS A 3 -6.15 -4.32 1.98
N PRO A 4 -5.53 -5.42 2.47
CA PRO A 4 -4.42 -6.09 1.77
C PRO A 4 -4.73 -6.56 0.34
N ALA A 5 -5.99 -6.88 0.06
CA ALA A 5 -6.42 -7.31 -1.29
C ALA A 5 -6.23 -6.22 -2.36
N HIS A 6 -6.34 -4.94 -1.99
CA HIS A 6 -6.07 -3.84 -2.92
C HIS A 6 -4.58 -3.79 -3.26
N VAL A 7 -3.71 -3.86 -2.25
CA VAL A 7 -2.25 -3.93 -2.42
C VAL A 7 -1.85 -5.10 -3.33
N GLU A 8 -2.44 -6.27 -3.10
CA GLU A 8 -2.18 -7.45 -3.95
C GLU A 8 -2.60 -7.25 -5.40
N THR A 9 -3.78 -6.65 -5.61
CA THR A 9 -4.31 -6.40 -6.95
C THR A 9 -3.45 -5.38 -7.70
N ASP A 10 -3.06 -4.30 -7.02
CA ASP A 10 -2.26 -3.23 -7.59
C ASP A 10 -0.85 -3.71 -7.95
N CYS A 11 -0.15 -4.38 -7.04
CA CYS A 11 1.17 -4.94 -7.33
C CYS A 11 1.12 -5.91 -8.52
N ARG A 12 0.11 -6.79 -8.59
CA ARG A 12 -0.07 -7.68 -9.74
C ARG A 12 -0.28 -6.92 -11.06
N ALA A 13 -1.08 -5.86 -11.04
CA ALA A 13 -1.35 -5.06 -12.23
C ALA A 13 -0.10 -4.30 -12.70
N ILE A 14 0.67 -3.77 -11.75
CA ILE A 14 1.94 -3.09 -12.00
C ILE A 14 2.98 -4.06 -12.58
N ASP A 15 3.14 -5.24 -11.96
CA ASP A 15 4.06 -6.27 -12.44
C ASP A 15 3.69 -6.79 -13.84
N ALA A 16 2.42 -6.72 -14.25
CA ALA A 16 1.97 -7.20 -15.56
C ALA A 16 2.46 -6.35 -16.74
N THR A 17 3.06 -5.18 -16.52
CA THR A 17 3.51 -4.27 -17.59
C THR A 17 4.99 -3.91 -17.45
N ASP A 18 5.78 -4.11 -18.51
CA ASP A 18 7.21 -3.77 -18.53
C ASP A 18 7.47 -2.26 -18.61
N LEU A 19 6.44 -1.47 -18.85
CA LEU A 19 6.55 -0.02 -18.99
C LEU A 19 6.55 0.70 -17.63
N VAL A 20 6.15 0.03 -16.56
CA VAL A 20 6.17 0.61 -15.21
C VAL A 20 7.55 0.37 -14.60
N VAL A 21 8.23 1.46 -14.28
CA VAL A 21 9.62 1.47 -13.79
C VAL A 21 9.74 1.68 -12.28
N GLY A 22 8.62 1.86 -11.59
CA GLY A 22 8.58 2.04 -10.15
C GLY A 22 7.17 2.24 -9.63
N GLU A 23 6.99 1.94 -8.35
CA GLU A 23 5.74 2.12 -7.62
C GLU A 23 5.99 2.84 -6.31
N GLN A 24 5.15 3.83 -6.00
CA GLN A 24 5.18 4.55 -4.74
C GLN A 24 3.76 4.60 -4.18
N MET A 25 3.56 3.93 -3.05
CA MET A 25 2.27 3.88 -2.39
C MET A 25 1.92 5.22 -1.74
N TRP A 26 0.66 5.64 -1.87
CA TRP A 26 0.10 6.69 -1.03
C TRP A 26 -0.66 6.08 0.15
N ASN A 27 -0.36 6.43 1.40
CA ASN A 27 0.75 7.25 1.89
C ASN A 27 1.68 6.39 2.77
N SER A 28 2.74 6.97 3.34
CA SER A 28 3.61 6.22 4.25
C SER A 28 2.94 5.86 5.58
N ALA A 29 2.13 6.73 6.18
CA ALA A 29 1.48 6.45 7.46
C ALA A 29 0.24 7.32 7.67
N ASP A 30 -0.78 6.82 8.36
CA ASP A 30 -2.01 7.56 8.61
C ASP A 30 -1.75 8.99 9.13
N PHE A 31 -2.51 9.95 8.61
CA PHE A 31 -2.29 11.37 8.89
C PHE A 31 -3.59 12.13 9.09
N ALA A 32 -3.51 13.22 9.85
CA ALA A 32 -4.67 14.04 10.13
C ALA A 32 -5.14 14.80 8.87
N THR A 33 -6.45 14.89 8.70
CA THR A 33 -7.10 15.71 7.67
C THR A 33 -8.16 16.58 8.33
N SER A 34 -8.72 17.53 7.57
CA SER A 34 -9.97 18.17 7.96
C SER A 34 -11.06 17.11 8.20
N SER A 35 -11.98 17.41 9.11
CA SER A 35 -13.13 16.55 9.39
C SER A 35 -14.04 16.45 8.16
N GLY A 36 -14.56 15.26 7.89
CA GLY A 36 -15.52 15.00 6.83
C GLY A 36 -16.05 13.58 6.91
N ILE A 37 -17.22 13.32 6.30
CA ILE A 37 -17.90 12.01 6.39
C ILE A 37 -17.06 10.85 5.83
N MET A 38 -16.10 11.14 4.95
CA MET A 38 -15.19 10.16 4.35
C MET A 38 -13.89 9.98 5.14
N ARG A 39 -13.71 10.69 6.25
CA ARG A 39 -12.45 10.77 7.00
C ARG A 39 -12.69 10.40 8.46
N VAL A 40 -12.46 9.13 8.78
CA VAL A 40 -12.53 8.63 10.15
C VAL A 40 -11.20 8.96 10.82
N GLY A 41 -11.17 9.94 11.74
CA GLY A 41 -9.94 10.33 12.43
C GLY A 41 -8.82 10.92 11.56
N GLY A 42 -9.02 11.03 10.24
CA GLY A 42 -8.03 11.47 9.26
C GLY A 42 -8.04 10.61 8.00
N ASN A 43 -6.86 10.46 7.39
CA ASN A 43 -6.56 9.51 6.32
C ASN A 43 -6.07 8.19 6.94
N GLU A 44 -6.80 7.11 6.71
CA GLU A 44 -6.51 5.77 7.22
C GLU A 44 -6.09 4.78 6.11
N ASP A 45 -5.40 5.31 5.11
CA ASP A 45 -4.99 4.56 3.91
C ASP A 45 -3.50 4.17 3.96
N GLY A 46 -2.82 4.37 5.10
CA GLY A 46 -1.41 4.06 5.27
C GLY A 46 -1.15 2.56 5.52
N PRO A 47 0.03 2.04 5.11
CA PRO A 47 0.51 0.72 5.54
C PRO A 47 0.97 0.77 7.01
N PHE A 48 1.24 1.96 7.54
CA PHE A 48 1.54 2.18 8.95
C PHE A 48 0.48 3.09 9.58
N ALA A 49 0.08 2.77 10.80
CA ALA A 49 -0.75 3.65 11.61
C ALA A 49 0.00 4.95 11.93
N ARG A 50 -0.71 5.97 12.44
CA ARG A 50 -0.11 7.26 12.76
C ARG A 50 1.00 7.16 13.82
N ASP A 51 0.98 6.16 14.69
CA ASP A 51 2.03 5.86 15.67
C ASP A 51 3.13 4.92 15.13
N ARG A 52 3.08 4.63 13.83
CA ARG A 52 4.03 3.82 13.04
C ARG A 52 3.95 2.32 13.36
N GLN A 53 2.88 1.88 14.02
CA GLN A 53 2.57 0.46 14.08
C GLN A 53 2.16 -0.05 12.71
N GLN A 54 2.60 -1.26 12.37
CA GLN A 54 2.30 -1.91 11.11
C GLN A 54 0.84 -2.35 11.01
N THR A 55 0.23 -2.15 9.85
CA THR A 55 -1.08 -2.74 9.52
C THR A 55 -0.90 -4.05 8.75
N THR A 56 -2.00 -4.78 8.49
CA THR A 56 -1.96 -5.98 7.64
C THR A 56 -1.50 -5.66 6.21
N ALA A 57 -1.77 -4.45 5.71
CA ALA A 57 -1.32 -4.01 4.40
C ALA A 57 0.22 -3.87 4.33
N ALA A 58 0.89 -3.45 5.41
CA ALA A 58 2.37 -3.40 5.44
C ALA A 58 3.01 -4.77 5.23
N TYR A 59 2.45 -5.82 5.84
CA TYR A 59 2.97 -7.19 5.63
C TYR A 59 2.83 -7.63 4.17
N ARG A 60 1.71 -7.28 3.52
CA ARG A 60 1.50 -7.63 2.11
C ARG A 60 2.43 -6.83 1.18
N LEU A 61 2.53 -5.52 1.40
CA LEU A 61 3.40 -4.63 0.63
C LEU A 61 4.86 -5.07 0.70
N ARG A 62 5.34 -5.45 1.90
CA ARG A 62 6.68 -6.03 2.08
C ARG A 62 6.89 -7.29 1.24
N ALA A 63 5.89 -8.17 1.17
CA ALA A 63 6.00 -9.41 0.40
C ALA A 63 6.10 -9.15 -1.11
N CYS A 64 5.37 -8.15 -1.62
CA CYS A 64 5.47 -7.70 -3.01
C CYS A 64 6.85 -7.10 -3.32
N TRP A 65 7.30 -6.13 -2.53
CA TRP A 65 8.57 -5.43 -2.77
C TRP A 65 9.83 -6.27 -2.56
N ALA A 66 9.76 -7.29 -1.70
CA ALA A 66 10.89 -8.18 -1.46
C ALA A 66 11.11 -9.23 -2.57
N GLY A 67 10.34 -9.20 -3.66
CA GLY A 67 10.46 -10.16 -4.76
C GLY A 67 9.83 -11.53 -4.48
N GLY A 68 8.84 -11.61 -3.59
CA GLY A 68 7.93 -12.78 -3.48
C GLY A 68 7.13 -12.98 -4.78
N PRO A 69 6.44 -14.13 -4.99
CA PRO A 69 6.22 -14.74 -6.30
C PRO A 69 5.28 -13.95 -7.23
N ILE A 70 5.78 -12.87 -7.81
CA ILE A 70 5.45 -12.29 -9.10
C ILE A 70 6.77 -11.67 -9.61
N THR A 71 7.69 -12.51 -10.09
CA THR A 71 8.98 -12.03 -10.58
C THR A 71 8.85 -11.51 -12.00
N LYS A 72 9.07 -10.20 -12.21
CA LYS A 72 9.76 -9.70 -13.39
C LYS A 72 11.22 -10.16 -13.31
N ARG A 73 11.48 -11.40 -13.74
CA ARG A 73 12.84 -11.81 -14.15
C ARG A 73 13.01 -11.32 -15.58
N GLY A 74 14.11 -10.62 -15.84
CA GLY A 74 14.58 -10.40 -17.21
C GLY A 74 14.81 -11.70 -17.96
#